data_AF-A0A194S1Y5-F1
#
_entry.id   AF-A0A194S1Y5-F1
#
_cell.length_a   1.000
_cell.length_b   1.000
_cell.length_c   1.000
_cell.angle_alpha   90.00
_cell.angle_beta   90.00
_cell.angle_gamma   90.00
#
_symmetry.space_group_name_H-M   'P 1'
#
loop_
_entity.id
_entity.type
_entity.pdbx_description
1 polymer ?
#
loop_
_entity_poly.entity_id
_entity_poly.type
_entity_poly.pdbx_seq_one_letter_code
_entity_poly.pdbx_strand_id
1 'polypeptide(L)' 'MNNPYEEEQELIIGRILGTVGKLNESIELLNDAVAKSNDQMQETTEVSELWHAYLRNVQWNLTTHKTLHPPV' A
#
# COMPACT_ATOMS: atom_id res chain seq x y z
N MET A 1 -41.55 34.39 -7.24
CA MET A 1 -40.26 34.60 -7.95
C MET A 1 -39.20 33.93 -7.10
N ASN A 2 -38.44 33.01 -7.67
CA ASN A 2 -37.36 32.34 -6.93
C ASN A 2 -36.31 33.38 -6.51
N ASN A 3 -35.78 33.22 -5.30
CA ASN A 3 -34.76 34.09 -4.75
C ASN A 3 -33.47 33.91 -5.59
N PRO A 4 -32.91 34.96 -6.21
CA PRO A 4 -31.75 34.83 -7.08
C PRO A 4 -30.50 34.29 -6.35
N TYR A 5 -30.42 34.48 -5.02
CA TYR A 5 -29.35 33.90 -4.21
C TYR A 5 -29.49 32.38 -4.05
N GLU A 6 -30.71 31.84 -4.08
CA GLU A 6 -30.95 30.39 -4.01
C GLU A 6 -30.53 29.70 -5.31
N GLU A 7 -30.83 30.29 -6.47
CA GLU A 7 -30.37 29.78 -7.77
C GLU A 7 -28.84 29.74 -7.88
N GLU A 8 -28.17 30.79 -7.40
CA GLU A 8 -26.70 30.84 -7.39
C GLU A 8 -26.10 29.78 -6.45
N GLN A 9 -26.68 29.60 -5.26
CA GLN A 9 -26.27 28.56 -4.31
C GLN A 9 -26.46 27.16 -4.87
N GLU A 10 -27.58 26.90 -5.56
CA GLU A 10 -27.87 25.61 -6.17
C GLU A 10 -26.81 25.25 -7.25
N LEU A 11 -26.42 26.21 -8.08
CA LEU A 11 -25.37 26.03 -9.08
C LEU A 11 -24.00 25.74 -8.45
N ILE A 12 -23.64 26.45 -7.37
CA ILE A 12 -22.38 26.25 -6.65
C ILE A 12 -22.36 24.85 -6.02
N ILE A 13 -23.45 24.45 -5.34
CA ILE A 13 -23.57 23.14 -4.71
C ILE A 13 -23.47 22.03 -5.76
N GLY A 14 -24.13 22.18 -6.92
CA GLY A 14 -24.02 21.22 -8.02
C GLY A 14 -22.57 21.01 -8.50
N ARG A 15 -21.78 22.09 -8.59
CA ARG A 15 -20.35 22.01 -8.94
C ARG A 15 -19.52 21.34 -7.85
N ILE A 16 -19.81 21.63 -6.58
CA ILE A 16 -19.13 21.01 -5.44
C ILE A 16 -19.40 19.51 -5.46
N LEU A 17 -20.66 19.09 -5.58
CA LEU A 17 -21.04 17.67 -5.65
C LEU A 17 -20.37 16.96 -6.82
N GLY A 18 -20.36 17.57 -8.02
CA GLY A 18 -19.67 17.02 -9.18
C GLY A 18 -18.16 16.88 -8.97
N THR A 19 -17.53 17.82 -8.28
CA THR A 19 -16.10 17.76 -7.96
C THR A 19 -15.80 16.68 -6.93
N VAL A 20 -16.63 16.58 -5.88
CA VAL A 20 -16.51 15.54 -4.85
C VAL A 20 -16.72 14.15 -5.43
N GLY A 21 -17.65 13.97 -6.37
CA GLY A 21 -17.84 12.69 -7.08
C GLY A 21 -16.56 12.25 -7.81
N LYS A 22 -15.93 13.14 -8.58
CA LYS A 22 -14.67 12.85 -9.27
C LYS A 22 -13.51 12.58 -8.31
N LEU A 23 -13.49 13.28 -7.16
CA LEU A 23 -12.50 13.04 -6.13
C LEU A 23 -12.65 11.62 -5.55
N ASN A 24 -13.87 11.19 -5.26
CA ASN A 24 -14.14 9.83 -4.78
C ASN A 24 -13.68 8.78 -5.79
N GLU A 25 -14.04 8.93 -7.07
CA GLU A 25 -13.56 8.04 -8.14
C GLU A 25 -12.02 7.97 -8.19
N SER A 26 -11.35 9.11 -8.03
CA SER A 26 -9.88 9.16 -8.02
C SER A 26 -9.27 8.48 -6.80
N ILE A 27 -9.93 8.57 -5.64
CA ILE A 27 -9.51 7.90 -4.40
C ILE A 27 -9.71 6.38 -4.51
N GLU A 28 -10.80 5.92 -5.11
CA GLU A 28 -11.04 4.49 -5.37
C GLU A 28 -9.94 3.91 -6.27
N LEU A 29 -9.63 4.59 -7.37
CA LEU A 29 -8.53 4.19 -8.26
C LEU A 29 -7.17 4.17 -7.55
N LEU A 30 -6.92 5.14 -6.66
CA LEU A 30 -5.70 5.17 -5.86
C LEU A 30 -5.63 3.98 -4.89
N ASN A 31 -6.74 3.66 -4.21
CA ASN A 31 -6.80 2.52 -3.30
C ASN A 31 -6.52 1.21 -4.03
N ASP A 32 -7.12 1.01 -5.21
CA ASP A 32 -6.88 -0.19 -6.03
C ASP A 32 -5.41 -0.29 -6.46
N ALA A 33 -4.81 0.83 -6.85
CA ALA A 33 -3.40 0.87 -7.23
C ALA A 33 -2.47 0.54 -6.05
N VAL A 34 -2.78 1.06 -4.85
CA VAL A 34 -2.03 0.75 -3.63
C VAL A 34 -2.18 -0.71 -3.24
N ALA A 35 -3.39 -1.26 -3.29
CA ALA A 35 -3.64 -2.68 -3.00
C ALA A 35 -2.81 -3.58 -3.93
N LYS A 36 -2.85 -3.30 -5.24
CA LYS A 36 -2.05 -4.03 -6.23
C LYS A 36 -0.54 -3.92 -5.98
N SER A 37 -0.06 -2.75 -5.61
CA SER A 37 1.36 -2.56 -5.28
C SER A 37 1.75 -3.35 -4.02
N ASN A 38 0.87 -3.42 -3.03
CA ASN A 38 1.10 -4.18 -1.81
C ASN A 38 1.17 -5.69 -2.10
N ASP A 39 0.26 -6.20 -2.93
CA ASP A 39 0.28 -7.60 -3.37
C ASP A 39 1.60 -7.96 -4.08
N GLN A 40 2.11 -7.05 -4.93
CA GLN A 40 3.40 -7.24 -5.60
C GLN A 40 4.60 -7.25 -4.63
N MET A 41 4.49 -6.58 -3.48
CA MET A 41 5.55 -6.54 -2.47
C MET A 41 5.56 -7.77 -1.56
N GLN A 42 4.51 -8.58 -1.56
CA GLN A 42 4.39 -9.74 -0.69
C GLN A 42 5.50 -10.77 -0.96
N GLU A 43 5.68 -11.18 -2.21
CA GLU A 43 6.70 -12.17 -2.60
C GLU A 43 8.12 -11.68 -2.23
N THR A 44 8.40 -10.39 -2.42
CA THR A 44 9.69 -9.79 -2.06
C THR A 44 9.92 -9.82 -0.54
N THR A 45 8.87 -9.59 0.24
CA THR A 45 8.92 -9.64 1.70
C THR A 45 9.20 -11.06 2.19
N GLU A 46 8.51 -12.05 1.64
CA GLU A 46 8.73 -13.47 1.99
C GLU A 46 10.17 -13.91 1.69
N VAL A 47 10.70 -13.57 0.51
CA VAL A 47 12.10 -13.86 0.15
C VAL A 47 13.08 -13.16 1.09
N SER A 48 12.82 -11.89 1.43
CA SER A 48 13.64 -11.15 2.39
C SER A 48 13.66 -11.83 3.75
N GLU A 49 12.52 -12.27 4.28
CA GLU A 49 12.43 -12.97 5.56
C GLU A 49 13.20 -14.29 5.57
N LEU A 50 13.11 -15.06 4.47
CA LEU A 50 13.87 -16.30 4.29
C LEU A 50 15.39 -16.05 4.33
N TRP A 51 15.88 -15.03 3.62
CA TRP A 51 17.29 -14.65 3.64
C TRP A 51 17.76 -14.19 5.03
N HIS A 52 16.94 -13.41 5.72
CA HIS A 52 17.24 -13.00 7.10
C HIS A 52 17.31 -14.19 8.05
N ALA A 53 16.39 -15.15 7.92
CA ALA A 53 16.40 -16.38 8.72
C ALA A 53 17.65 -17.23 8.43
N TYR A 54 17.99 -17.41 7.15
CA TYR A 54 19.21 -18.09 6.74
C TYR A 54 20.46 -17.44 7.33
N LEU A 55 20.61 -16.12 7.19
CA LEU A 55 21.76 -15.39 7.70
C LEU A 55 21.89 -15.51 9.22
N ARG A 56 20.78 -15.37 9.96
CA ARG A 56 20.76 -15.57 11.42
C ARG A 56 21.25 -16.97 11.81
N ASN A 57 20.76 -18.00 11.12
CA ASN A 57 21.15 -19.38 11.39
C ASN A 57 22.62 -19.63 11.06
N VAL A 58 23.12 -19.14 9.93
CA VAL A 58 24.55 -19.24 9.58
C VAL A 58 25.42 -18.54 10.62
N GLN A 59 25.06 -17.30 10.99
CA GLN A 59 25.80 -16.55 12.00
C GLN A 59 25.82 -17.28 13.34
N TRP A 60 24.67 -17.80 13.80
CA TRP A 60 24.59 -18.56 15.05
C TRP A 60 25.44 -19.83 15.01
N ASN A 61 25.39 -20.58 13.91
CA ASN A 61 26.19 -21.80 13.77
C ASN A 61 27.69 -21.48 13.74
N LEU A 62 28.11 -20.44 13.02
CA LEU A 62 29.53 -20.03 12.96
C LEU A 62 30.07 -19.51 14.29
N THR A 63 29.24 -18.85 15.10
CA THR A 63 29.66 -18.37 16.43
C THR A 63 29.66 -19.47 17.47
N THR A 64 28.71 -20.40 17.39
CA THR A 64 28.50 -21.47 18.38
C THR A 64 29.41 -22.67 18.11
N HIS A 65 29.51 -23.08 16.85
CA HIS A 65 30.35 -24.19 16.41
C HIS A 65 31.62 -23.61 15.81
N LYS A 66 32.73 -23.65 16.57
CA LYS A 66 34.09 -23.28 16.07
C LYS A 66 34.63 -24.26 15.01
N THR A 67 33.78 -25.04 14.37
CA THR A 67 34.13 -26.13 13.45
C THR A 67 33.16 -26.16 12.27
N LEU A 68 33.70 -26.26 11.06
CA LEU A 68 32.91 -26.46 9.83
C LEU A 68 32.43 -27.91 9.77
N HIS A 69 31.11 -28.11 9.72
CA HIS A 69 30.51 -29.40 9.37
C HIS A 69 30.07 -29.36 7.90
N PRO A 70 30.18 -30.48 7.16
CA PRO A 70 29.65 -30.57 5.81
C PRO A 70 28.13 -30.29 5.80
N PRO A 71 27.60 -29.62 4.77
CA PRO A 71 26.16 -29.42 4.65
C PRO A 71 25.44 -30.77 4.55
N VAL A 72 24.31 -30.90 5.25
CA VAL A 72 23.38 -32.05 5.12
C VAL A 72 22.31 -31.69 4.11
#